data_AF-A0A6P8EKD1-F1
#
_entry.id   AF-A0A6P8EKD1-F1
#
_cell.length_a   1.000
_cell.length_b   1.000
_cell.length_c   1.000
_cell.angle_alpha   90.00
_cell.angle_beta   90.00
_cell.angle_gamma   90.00
#
_symmetry.space_group_name_H-M   'P 1'
#
loop_
_entity.id
_entity.type
_entity.pdbx_description
1 polymer ?
#
loop_
_entity_poly.entity_id
_entity_poly.type
_entity_poly.pdbx_seq_one_letter_code
_entity_poly.pdbx_strand_id
1 'polypeptide(L)'
;MEVGYIIETQVVDHLGEDVSNDQLNTYELWSTDDMKIRCYMLASMNNELQKQHENMKSAHEILKNLGELYGENSRTTRYEITKELFHARMQEGTDVGAHVQRMIRLIQQLEKLEFRIDRGLYADLVIQSLPDSF
;
A
#
# COMPACT_ATOMS: atom_id res chain seq x y z
N MET A 1 -9.40 -4.52 23.85
CA MET A 1 -9.46 -5.88 23.28
C MET A 1 -8.64 -5.83 22.00
N GLU A 2 -7.47 -6.45 22.02
CA GLU A 2 -6.36 -6.25 21.09
C GLU A 2 -6.51 -7.22 19.90
N VAL A 3 -7.44 -6.92 18.99
CA VAL A 3 -7.80 -7.77 17.83
C VAL A 3 -6.88 -7.57 16.61
N GLY A 4 -5.79 -6.79 16.76
CA GLY A 4 -4.84 -6.50 15.67
C GLY A 4 -4.16 -7.75 15.09
N TYR A 5 -3.99 -8.81 15.89
CA TYR A 5 -3.31 -10.03 15.45
C TYR A 5 -4.03 -10.78 14.31
N ILE A 6 -5.35 -10.64 14.18
CA ILE A 6 -6.14 -11.35 13.15
C ILE A 6 -5.91 -10.76 11.76
N ILE A 7 -5.56 -9.47 11.71
CA ILE A 7 -5.26 -8.78 10.46
C ILE A 7 -3.89 -9.21 9.92
N GLU A 8 -2.93 -9.47 10.81
CA GLU A 8 -1.55 -9.81 10.46
C GLU A 8 -1.30 -11.31 10.26
N THR A 9 -2.14 -12.18 10.84
CA THR A 9 -1.92 -13.62 10.84
C THR A 9 -2.70 -14.28 9.69
N GLN A 10 -1.98 -15.02 8.83
CA GLN A 10 -2.60 -15.89 7.82
C GLN A 10 -3.48 -16.95 8.48
N VAL A 11 -4.49 -17.44 7.75
CA VAL A 11 -5.32 -18.59 8.16
C VAL A 11 -4.40 -19.67 8.70
N VAL A 12 -4.63 -20.12 9.94
CA VAL A 12 -3.95 -21.29 10.49
C VAL A 12 -4.44 -22.48 9.70
N ASP A 13 -3.74 -22.75 8.61
CA ASP A 13 -4.04 -23.83 7.69
C ASP A 13 -3.52 -25.10 8.35
N HIS A 14 -4.47 -25.94 8.75
CA HIS A 14 -4.30 -27.35 9.10
C HIS A 14 -3.77 -27.65 10.52
N LEU A 15 -4.71 -27.81 11.45
CA LEU A 15 -4.50 -28.62 12.65
C LEU A 15 -4.38 -30.11 12.22
N GLY A 16 -3.17 -30.67 12.27
CA GLY A 16 -2.92 -32.10 12.01
C GLY A 16 -3.51 -33.01 13.10
N GLU A 17 -3.67 -34.31 12.82
CA GLU A 17 -4.49 -35.30 13.57
C GLU A 17 -4.17 -35.51 15.07
N ASP A 18 -3.27 -34.74 15.69
CA ASP A 18 -2.87 -34.86 17.11
C ASP A 18 -2.95 -33.51 17.85
N VAL A 19 -4.13 -32.89 17.84
CA VAL A 19 -4.39 -31.55 18.37
C VAL A 19 -4.67 -31.57 19.87
N SER A 20 -3.88 -30.83 20.66
CA SER A 20 -4.19 -30.58 22.08
C SER A 20 -5.44 -29.71 22.23
N ASN A 21 -6.24 -29.93 23.28
CA ASN A 21 -7.43 -29.13 23.61
C ASN A 21 -7.16 -27.60 23.62
N ASP A 22 -5.94 -27.19 24.01
CA ASP A 22 -5.54 -25.78 24.04
C ASP A 22 -5.41 -25.17 22.64
N GLN A 23 -4.96 -25.97 21.65
CA GLN A 23 -4.85 -25.53 20.26
C GLN A 23 -6.23 -25.42 19.59
N LEU A 24 -7.16 -26.32 19.93
CA LEU A 24 -8.54 -26.24 19.45
C LEU A 24 -9.24 -24.98 19.97
N ASN A 25 -9.13 -24.71 21.27
CA ASN A 25 -9.71 -23.53 21.90
C ASN A 25 -9.14 -22.21 21.31
N THR A 26 -7.83 -22.20 21.01
CA THR A 26 -7.17 -21.05 20.37
C THR A 26 -7.69 -20.83 18.95
N TYR A 27 -7.91 -21.90 18.18
CA TYR A 27 -8.47 -21.81 16.84
C TYR A 27 -9.93 -21.33 16.83
N GLU A 28 -10.76 -21.85 17.75
CA GLU A 28 -12.16 -21.42 17.88
C GLU A 28 -12.27 -19.92 18.24
N LEU A 29 -11.40 -19.44 19.13
CA LEU A 29 -11.33 -18.03 19.47
C LEU A 29 -10.92 -17.16 18.26
N TRP A 30 -9.88 -17.57 17.53
CA TRP A 30 -9.45 -16.89 16.30
C TRP A 30 -10.57 -16.86 15.25
N SER A 31 -11.24 -17.98 15.03
CA SER A 31 -12.34 -18.08 14.05
C SER A 31 -13.52 -17.18 14.42
N THR A 32 -13.84 -17.12 15.72
CA THR A 32 -14.89 -16.25 16.25
C THR A 32 -14.56 -14.77 16.03
N ASP A 33 -13.31 -14.38 16.26
CA ASP A 33 -12.91 -12.98 16.11
C ASP A 33 -12.70 -12.59 14.63
N ASP A 34 -12.22 -13.48 13.76
CA ASP A 34 -12.19 -13.28 12.30
C ASP A 34 -13.61 -13.05 11.75
N MET A 35 -14.57 -13.87 12.18
CA MET A 35 -15.98 -13.70 11.82
C MET A 35 -16.49 -12.30 12.20
N LYS A 36 -16.22 -11.84 13.43
CA LYS A 36 -16.63 -10.50 13.89
C LYS A 36 -16.02 -9.40 13.05
N ILE A 37 -14.71 -9.45 12.80
CA ILE A 37 -14.01 -8.44 12.01
C ILE A 37 -14.55 -8.42 10.58
N ARG A 38 -14.76 -9.59 9.96
CA ARG A 38 -15.38 -9.68 8.63
C ARG A 38 -16.76 -9.02 8.62
N CYS A 39 -17.61 -9.31 9.61
CA CYS A 39 -18.92 -8.67 9.73
C CYS A 39 -18.80 -7.14 9.83
N TYR A 40 -17.88 -6.63 10.65
CA TYR A 40 -17.65 -5.18 10.75
C TYR A 40 -17.16 -4.56 9.44
N MET A 41 -16.20 -5.21 8.77
CA MET A 41 -15.69 -4.76 7.47
C MET A 41 -16.82 -4.69 6.45
N LEU A 42 -17.57 -5.77 6.25
CA LEU A 42 -18.68 -5.82 5.29
C LEU A 42 -19.79 -4.80 5.62
N ALA A 43 -20.14 -4.62 6.90
CA ALA A 43 -21.15 -3.66 7.31
C ALA A 43 -20.72 -2.20 7.09
N SER A 44 -19.40 -1.92 7.05
CA SER A 44 -18.87 -0.59 6.77
C SER A 44 -18.82 -0.23 5.28
N MET A 45 -18.99 -1.22 4.40
CA MET A 45 -18.96 -1.04 2.96
C MET A 45 -20.31 -0.56 2.41
N ASN A 46 -20.29 0.06 1.22
CA ASN A 46 -21.51 0.27 0.45
C ASN A 46 -21.98 -1.05 -0.20
N ASN A 47 -23.23 -1.10 -0.66
CA ASN A 47 -23.85 -2.33 -1.18
C ASN A 47 -23.07 -2.99 -2.33
N GLU A 48 -22.46 -2.21 -3.22
CA GLU A 48 -21.71 -2.74 -4.35
C GLU A 48 -20.40 -3.39 -3.88
N LEU A 49 -19.65 -2.66 -3.05
CA LEU A 49 -18.37 -3.14 -2.52
C LEU A 49 -18.57 -4.33 -1.57
N GLN A 50 -19.63 -4.31 -0.76
CA GLN A 50 -20.00 -5.42 0.12
C GLN A 50 -20.26 -6.70 -0.68
N LYS A 51 -21.06 -6.62 -1.76
CA LYS A 51 -21.39 -7.77 -2.62
C LYS A 51 -20.16 -8.39 -3.27
N GLN A 52 -19.15 -7.57 -3.60
CA GLN A 52 -17.88 -8.06 -4.15
C GLN A 52 -17.05 -8.85 -3.13
N HIS A 53 -17.21 -8.58 -1.83
CA HIS A 53 -16.37 -9.13 -0.76
C HIS A 53 -17.10 -10.14 0.15
N GLU A 54 -18.41 -10.34 -0.01
CA GLU A 54 -19.23 -11.20 0.85
C GLU A 54 -18.84 -12.69 0.86
N ASN A 55 -18.20 -13.15 -0.23
CA ASN A 55 -17.78 -14.54 -0.40
C ASN A 55 -16.33 -14.81 0.03
N MET A 56 -15.61 -13.80 0.53
CA MET A 56 -14.23 -13.95 1.00
C MET A 56 -14.20 -14.63 2.38
N LYS A 57 -13.24 -15.54 2.57
CA LYS A 57 -13.25 -16.50 3.68
C LYS A 57 -12.71 -15.96 4.99
N SER A 58 -12.01 -14.84 4.96
CA SER A 58 -11.42 -14.21 6.16
C SER A 58 -11.41 -12.69 6.06
N ALA A 59 -11.31 -12.02 7.19
CA ALA A 59 -11.06 -10.59 7.26
C ALA A 59 -9.73 -10.21 6.59
N HIS A 60 -8.72 -11.08 6.68
CA HIS A 60 -7.43 -10.90 6.02
C HIS A 60 -7.57 -10.89 4.49
N GLU A 61 -8.33 -11.82 3.90
CA GLU A 61 -8.59 -11.83 2.45
C GLU A 61 -9.31 -10.56 1.98
N ILE A 62 -10.30 -10.08 2.74
CA ILE A 62 -11.00 -8.83 2.45
C ILE A 62 -10.02 -7.66 2.49
N LEU A 63 -9.23 -7.53 3.54
CA LEU A 63 -8.29 -6.43 3.69
C LEU A 63 -7.21 -6.47 2.59
N LYS A 64 -6.71 -7.65 2.25
CA LYS A 64 -5.74 -7.84 1.17
C LYS A 64 -6.34 -7.39 -0.17
N ASN A 65 -7.55 -7.83 -0.50
CA ASN A 65 -8.20 -7.45 -1.75
C ASN A 65 -8.48 -5.94 -1.81
N LEU A 66 -8.95 -5.34 -0.72
CA LEU A 66 -9.09 -3.88 -0.62
C LEU A 66 -7.73 -3.18 -0.80
N GLY A 67 -6.67 -3.72 -0.22
CA GLY A 67 -5.30 -3.24 -0.41
C GLY A 67 -4.80 -3.40 -1.84
N GLU A 68 -5.24 -4.41 -2.59
CA GLU A 68 -4.97 -4.56 -4.01
C GLU A 68 -5.82 -3.58 -4.83
N LEU A 69 -7.14 -3.56 -4.69
CA LEU A 69 -8.04 -2.68 -5.44
C LEU A 69 -7.75 -1.19 -5.21
N TYR A 70 -7.47 -0.79 -3.97
CA TYR A 70 -7.22 0.61 -3.60
C TYR A 70 -5.74 0.93 -3.42
N GLY A 71 -4.86 -0.07 -3.39
CA GLY A 71 -3.41 0.08 -3.26
C GLY A 71 -2.58 -0.41 -4.44
N GLU A 72 -3.13 -1.10 -5.45
CA GLU A 72 -2.45 -1.39 -6.75
C GLU A 72 -2.11 -0.11 -7.50
N ASN A 73 -2.81 1.00 -7.21
CA ASN A 73 -2.38 2.29 -7.67
C ASN A 73 -1.00 2.67 -7.14
N SER A 74 -0.50 2.13 -6.03
CA SER A 74 0.84 2.45 -5.53
C SER A 74 1.94 2.11 -6.54
N ARG A 75 1.88 0.94 -7.22
CA ARG A 75 2.92 0.54 -8.19
C ARG A 75 2.83 1.35 -9.48
N THR A 76 1.63 1.51 -10.02
CA THR A 76 1.40 2.28 -11.25
C THR A 76 1.66 3.77 -11.03
N THR A 77 1.15 4.35 -9.94
CA THR A 77 1.42 5.74 -9.54
C THR A 77 2.90 5.95 -9.26
N ARG A 78 3.57 5.03 -8.54
CA ARG A 78 5.02 5.11 -8.34
C ARG A 78 5.78 5.08 -9.67
N TYR A 79 5.39 4.21 -10.60
CA TYR A 79 6.00 4.14 -11.92
C TYR A 79 5.82 5.46 -12.69
N GLU A 80 4.60 6.01 -12.75
CA GLU A 80 4.34 7.27 -13.47
C GLU A 80 5.10 8.45 -12.84
N ILE A 81 5.13 8.57 -11.51
CA ILE A 81 5.91 9.63 -10.84
C ILE A 81 7.40 9.44 -11.08
N THR A 82 7.91 8.21 -10.99
CA THR A 82 9.34 7.93 -11.26
C THR A 82 9.67 8.26 -12.71
N LYS A 83 8.81 7.89 -13.65
CA LYS A 83 8.97 8.21 -15.06
C LYS A 83 8.98 9.73 -15.28
N GLU A 84 8.05 10.47 -14.69
CA GLU A 84 8.03 11.94 -14.78
C GLU A 84 9.31 12.56 -14.20
N LEU A 85 9.76 12.08 -13.04
CA LEU A 85 10.97 12.58 -12.39
C LEU A 85 12.23 12.37 -13.25
N PHE A 86 12.41 11.17 -13.81
CA PHE A 86 13.58 10.84 -14.63
C PHE A 86 13.56 11.54 -16.00
N HIS A 87 12.37 11.84 -16.53
CA HIS A 87 12.20 12.56 -17.79
C HIS A 87 12.08 14.08 -17.60
N ALA A 88 12.12 14.58 -16.37
CA ALA A 88 12.05 16.01 -16.10
C ALA A 88 13.20 16.73 -16.81
N ARG A 89 12.86 17.76 -17.58
CA ARG A 89 13.80 18.66 -18.25
C ARG A 89 13.28 20.09 -18.08
N MET A 90 14.14 20.98 -17.63
CA MET A 90 13.85 22.40 -17.54
C MET A 90 13.95 22.99 -18.94
N GLN A 91 13.05 23.91 -19.27
CA GLN A 91 13.13 24.63 -20.54
C GLN A 91 14.10 25.81 -20.41
N GLU A 92 14.83 26.09 -21.49
CA GLU A 92 15.78 27.20 -21.51
C GLU A 92 15.06 28.54 -21.30
N GLY A 93 15.63 29.39 -20.44
CA GLY A 93 15.04 30.67 -20.06
C GLY A 93 13.90 30.61 -19.03
N THR A 94 13.55 29.43 -18.50
CA THR A 94 12.59 29.30 -17.40
C THR A 94 13.24 29.42 -16.01
N ASP A 95 12.43 29.68 -14.99
CA ASP A 95 12.89 29.79 -13.61
C ASP A 95 13.33 28.45 -13.03
N VAL A 96 14.62 28.38 -12.66
CA VAL A 96 15.23 27.21 -12.03
C VAL A 96 14.55 26.87 -10.71
N GLY A 97 14.16 27.89 -9.93
CA GLY A 97 13.50 27.70 -8.63
C GLY A 97 12.19 26.91 -8.77
N ALA A 98 11.34 27.31 -9.71
CA ALA A 98 10.09 26.65 -10.03
C ALA A 98 10.29 25.20 -10.51
N HIS A 99 11.31 24.97 -11.34
CA HIS A 99 11.65 23.62 -11.82
C HIS A 99 12.12 22.70 -10.68
N VAL A 100 13.05 23.16 -9.84
CA VAL A 100 13.54 22.40 -8.68
C VAL A 100 12.39 22.12 -7.70
N GLN A 101 11.51 23.10 -7.46
CA GLN A 101 10.32 22.89 -6.63
C GLN A 101 9.39 21.82 -7.19
N ARG A 102 9.20 21.75 -8.51
CA ARG A 102 8.43 20.66 -9.14
C ARG A 102 9.08 19.31 -8.87
N MET A 103 10.39 19.18 -9.03
CA MET A 103 11.11 17.94 -8.77
C MET A 103 11.01 17.51 -7.30
N ILE A 104 11.13 18.45 -6.37
CA ILE A 104 10.91 18.20 -4.93
C ILE A 104 9.51 17.64 -4.67
N ARG A 105 8.47 18.20 -5.31
CA ARG A 105 7.10 17.70 -5.16
C ARG A 105 6.95 16.26 -5.64
N LEU A 106 7.57 15.89 -6.76
CA LEU A 106 7.55 14.51 -7.27
C LEU A 106 8.20 13.54 -6.27
N ILE A 107 9.32 13.94 -5.65
CA ILE A 107 10.01 13.11 -4.65
C ILE A 107 9.18 12.95 -3.38
N GLN A 108 8.55 14.02 -2.90
CA GLN A 108 7.63 13.95 -1.76
C GLN A 108 6.43 13.03 -2.04
N GLN A 109 5.95 12.98 -3.28
CA GLN A 109 4.89 12.04 -3.67
C GLN A 109 5.39 10.59 -3.65
N LEU A 110 6.64 10.32 -4.05
CA LEU A 110 7.25 8.99 -3.94
C LEU A 110 7.46 8.57 -2.47
N GLU A 111 7.87 9.49 -1.60
CA GLU A 111 8.02 9.21 -0.16
C GLU A 111 6.70 8.83 0.51
N LYS A 112 5.57 9.41 0.08
CA LYS A 112 4.23 9.02 0.53
C LYS A 112 3.83 7.61 0.10
N LEU A 113 4.44 7.09 -0.97
CA LEU A 113 4.30 5.70 -1.43
C LEU A 113 5.39 4.80 -0.83
N GLU A 114 6.05 5.26 0.25
CA GLU A 114 7.15 4.58 0.94
C GLU A 114 8.37 4.31 0.05
N PHE A 115 8.46 4.99 -1.10
CA PHE A 115 9.57 4.87 -2.03
C PHE A 115 10.54 6.03 -1.86
N ARG A 116 11.63 5.79 -1.12
CA ARG A 116 12.65 6.79 -0.85
C ARG A 116 13.71 6.79 -1.93
N ILE A 117 14.03 7.97 -2.44
CA ILE A 117 15.15 8.20 -3.35
C ILE A 117 16.37 8.64 -2.52
N ASP A 118 17.54 8.09 -2.86
CA ASP A 118 18.79 8.51 -2.24
C ASP A 118 19.06 10.00 -2.49
N ARG A 119 19.58 10.70 -1.47
CA ARG A 119 19.82 12.15 -1.58
C ARG A 119 20.85 12.51 -2.66
N GLY A 120 21.86 11.66 -2.87
CA GLY A 120 22.82 11.83 -3.96
C GLY A 120 22.14 11.71 -5.31
N LEU A 121 21.35 10.64 -5.50
CA LEU A 121 20.59 10.43 -6.74
C LEU A 121 19.61 11.58 -7.03
N TYR A 122 18.95 12.13 -6.01
CA TYR A 122 18.11 13.33 -6.18
C TYR A 122 18.91 14.52 -6.75
N ALA A 123 20.07 14.81 -6.16
CA ALA A 123 20.90 15.92 -6.61
C ALA A 123 21.35 15.71 -8.06
N ASP A 124 21.76 14.48 -8.40
CA ASP A 124 22.17 14.11 -9.76
C ASP A 124 21.02 14.29 -10.76
N LEU A 125 19.80 13.88 -10.41
CA LEU A 125 18.61 14.04 -11.25
C LEU A 125 18.26 15.52 -11.47
N VAL A 126 18.38 16.35 -10.42
CA VAL A 126 18.17 17.80 -10.57
C VAL A 126 19.19 18.37 -11.54
N ILE A 127 20.47 18.09 -11.36
CA ILE A 127 21.54 18.59 -12.24
C ILE A 127 21.32 18.11 -13.68
N GLN A 128 21.01 16.83 -13.89
CA GLN A 128 20.73 16.26 -15.21
C GLN A 128 19.51 16.90 -15.90
N SER A 129 18.56 17.41 -15.12
CA SER A 129 17.34 18.01 -15.66
C SER A 129 17.52 19.44 -16.16
N LEU A 130 18.62 20.11 -15.80
CA LEU A 130 18.90 21.48 -16.20
C LEU A 130 19.40 21.54 -17.65
N PRO A 131 19.24 22.68 -18.35
CA PRO A 131 19.83 22.89 -19.65
C PRO A 131 21.35 23.08 -19.53
N ASP A 132 22.08 22.81 -20.61
CA ASP A 132 23.54 22.97 -20.68
C ASP A 132 24.03 24.41 -20.43
N SER A 133 23.12 25.40 -20.46
CA SER A 133 23.43 26.80 -20.20
C SER A 133 23.60 27.17 -18.71
N PHE A 134 23.49 26.19 -17.80
CA PHE A 134 23.63 26.37 -16.34
C PHE A 134 24.85 25.66 -15.76
#